data_AF-A0A9Q4ADD2-F1
#
_entry.id   AF-A0A9Q4ADD2-F1
#
_cell.length_a   1.000
_cell.length_b   1.000
_cell.length_c   1.000
_cell.angle_alpha   90.00
_cell.angle_beta   90.00
_cell.angle_gamma   90.00
#
_symmetry.space_group_name_H-M   'P 1'
#
loop_
_entity.id
_entity.type
_entity.pdbx_description
1 polymer ?
#
loop_
_entity_poly.entity_id
_entity_poly.type
_entity_poly.pdbx_seq_one_letter_code
_entity_poly.pdbx_strand_id
1 'polypeptide(L)'
;MALLRLSPVFLMAGLMIGGMNALVAAPIATIYAAVIAHFTEKISFGEILDCSVENVKEMELVFFILMMAYAMAECFMATGVGAAIINMALKLGLTGKTVAVTGLIVTSILSVATGTSWGTFAACAPIFLWLNHIVDGNL
;
A
#
# COMPACT_ATOMS: atom_id res chain seq x y z
N MET A 1 -25.32 2.94 9.90
CA MET A 1 -24.80 3.80 8.81
C MET A 1 -23.30 3.63 8.57
N ALA A 2 -22.45 3.49 9.60
CA ALA A 2 -21.00 3.30 9.41
C ALA A 2 -20.61 2.12 8.51
N LEU A 3 -21.32 0.99 8.61
CA LEU A 3 -21.07 -0.19 7.76
C LEU A 3 -21.36 0.07 6.27
N LEU A 4 -22.35 0.91 5.95
CA LEU A 4 -22.66 1.28 4.57
C LEU A 4 -21.57 2.16 3.96
N ARG A 5 -20.99 3.08 4.74
CA ARG A 5 -19.85 3.90 4.30
C ARG A 5 -18.60 3.06 3.99
N LEU A 6 -18.44 1.92 4.66
CA LEU A 6 -17.35 0.96 4.40
C LEU A 6 -17.66 -0.04 3.29
N SER A 7 -18.91 -0.12 2.84
CA SER A 7 -19.33 -1.10 1.82
C SER A 7 -18.54 -1.04 0.51
N PRO A 8 -18.02 0.11 0.02
CA PRO A 8 -17.18 0.13 -1.17
C PRO A 8 -15.85 -0.60 -1.00
N VAL A 9 -15.28 -0.60 0.20
CA VAL A 9 -14.03 -1.32 0.51
C VAL A 9 -14.28 -2.83 0.48
N PHE A 10 -15.39 -3.28 1.07
CA PHE A 10 -15.80 -4.69 1.02
C PHE A 10 -16.14 -5.14 -0.40
N LEU A 11 -16.77 -4.29 -1.20
CA LEU A 11 -17.02 -4.55 -2.62
C LEU A 11 -15.69 -4.75 -3.36
N MET A 12 -14.73 -3.83 -3.22
CA MET A 12 -13.42 -3.95 -3.84
C MET A 12 -12.72 -5.25 -3.45
N ALA A 13 -12.66 -5.54 -2.15
CA ALA A 13 -12.04 -6.78 -1.65
C ALA A 13 -12.74 -8.03 -2.19
N GLY A 14 -14.08 -8.04 -2.20
CA GLY A 14 -14.87 -9.16 -2.75
C GLY A 14 -14.64 -9.37 -4.24
N LEU A 15 -14.58 -8.29 -5.03
CA LEU A 15 -14.28 -8.36 -6.47
C LEU A 15 -12.87 -8.93 -6.72
N MET A 16 -11.88 -8.51 -5.92
CA MET A 16 -10.51 -9.00 -6.04
C MET A 16 -10.37 -10.47 -5.62
N ILE A 17 -11.04 -10.90 -4.55
CA ILE A 17 -11.10 -12.31 -4.14
C ILE A 17 -11.82 -13.16 -5.21
N GLY A 18 -12.82 -12.58 -5.88
CA GLY A 18 -13.52 -13.19 -7.02
C GLY A 18 -12.69 -13.29 -8.31
N GLY A 19 -11.42 -12.90 -8.29
CA GLY A 19 -10.50 -13.02 -9.41
C GLY A 19 -10.45 -11.82 -10.35
N MET A 20 -11.14 -10.71 -10.04
CA MET A 20 -11.00 -9.48 -10.81
C MET A 20 -9.71 -8.75 -10.46
N ASN A 21 -9.01 -8.28 -11.48
CA ASN A 21 -7.82 -7.44 -11.30
C ASN A 21 -8.18 -6.13 -10.60
N ALA A 22 -7.26 -5.64 -9.77
CA ALA A 22 -7.40 -4.39 -9.04
C ALA A 22 -7.70 -3.19 -9.97
N LEU A 23 -7.14 -3.19 -11.19
CA LEU A 23 -7.37 -2.13 -12.19
C LEU A 23 -8.84 -2.00 -12.60
N VAL A 24 -9.61 -3.10 -12.57
CA VAL A 24 -11.04 -3.10 -12.93
C VAL A 24 -11.90 -2.97 -11.68
N ALA A 25 -11.50 -3.60 -10.57
CA ALA A 25 -12.22 -3.55 -9.31
C ALA A 25 -12.25 -2.13 -8.71
N ALA A 26 -11.14 -1.38 -8.79
CA ALA A 26 -11.04 -0.06 -8.17
C ALA A 26 -12.01 0.98 -8.79
N PRO A 27 -12.10 1.17 -10.12
CA PRO A 27 -13.08 2.09 -10.71
C PRO A 27 -14.53 1.75 -10.35
N ILE A 28 -14.88 0.46 -10.35
CA ILE A 28 -16.23 -0.01 -10.00
C ILE A 28 -16.54 0.33 -8.53
N ALA A 29 -15.59 0.07 -7.63
CA ALA A 29 -15.72 0.42 -6.22
C ALA A 29 -15.83 1.93 -6.00
N THR A 30 -15.10 2.75 -6.75
CA THR A 30 -15.19 4.21 -6.69
C THR A 30 -16.56 4.73 -7.16
N ILE A 31 -17.10 4.20 -8.27
CA ILE A 31 -18.45 4.57 -8.73
C ILE A 31 -19.49 4.18 -7.68
N TYR A 32 -19.37 2.97 -7.13
CA TYR A 32 -20.24 2.52 -6.05
C TYR A 32 -20.10 3.39 -4.79
N ALA A 33 -18.90 3.83 -4.45
CA ALA A 33 -18.65 4.76 -3.35
C ALA A 33 -19.36 6.11 -3.56
N ALA A 34 -19.33 6.65 -4.78
CA ALA A 34 -20.06 7.88 -5.12
C ALA A 34 -21.57 7.72 -4.93
N VAL A 35 -22.14 6.58 -5.37
CA VAL A 35 -23.57 6.27 -5.17
C VAL A 35 -23.91 6.20 -3.68
N ILE A 36 -23.13 5.45 -2.90
CA ILE A 36 -23.36 5.29 -1.45
C ILE A 36 -23.19 6.61 -0.70
N ALA A 37 -22.21 7.44 -1.08
CA ALA A 37 -21.99 8.75 -0.49
C ALA A 37 -23.18 9.68 -0.76
N HIS A 38 -23.71 9.67 -1.99
CA HIS A 38 -24.91 10.43 -2.33
C HIS A 38 -26.13 9.99 -1.52
N PHE A 39 -26.36 8.67 -1.35
CA PHE A 39 -27.49 8.17 -0.57
C PHE A 39 -27.35 8.37 0.95
N THR A 40 -26.14 8.24 1.49
CA THR A 40 -25.91 8.27 2.95
C THR A 40 -25.71 9.69 3.46
N GLU A 41 -24.89 10.49 2.78
CA GLU A 41 -24.53 11.85 3.20
C GLU A 41 -25.37 12.94 2.52
N LYS A 42 -26.16 12.59 1.49
CA LYS A 42 -26.95 13.55 0.68
C LYS A 42 -26.10 14.67 0.07
N ILE A 43 -24.82 14.42 -0.14
CA ILE A 43 -23.91 15.34 -0.83
C ILE A 43 -24.17 15.35 -2.33
N SER A 44 -24.02 16.51 -2.95
CA SER A 44 -24.22 16.70 -4.38
C SER A 44 -23.10 16.04 -5.20
N PHE A 45 -23.35 15.80 -6.50
CA PHE A 45 -22.31 15.27 -7.39
C PHE A 45 -21.09 16.20 -7.46
N GLY A 46 -21.30 17.52 -7.40
CA GLY A 46 -20.21 18.50 -7.39
C GLY A 46 -19.29 18.33 -6.18
N GLU A 47 -19.87 18.20 -4.99
CA GLU A 47 -19.08 17.97 -3.75
C GLU A 47 -18.33 16.63 -3.79
N ILE A 48 -18.94 15.57 -4.32
CA ILE A 48 -18.26 14.27 -4.50
C ILE A 48 -17.05 14.43 -5.44
N LEU A 49 -17.23 15.16 -6.55
CA LEU A 49 -16.16 15.40 -7.51
C LEU A 49 -15.03 16.22 -6.87
N ASP A 50 -15.36 17.29 -6.16
CA ASP A 50 -14.39 18.17 -5.50
C ASP A 50 -13.59 17.40 -4.45
N CYS A 51 -14.25 16.63 -3.58
CA CYS A 51 -13.57 15.75 -2.62
C CYS A 51 -12.67 14.72 -3.31
N SER A 52 -13.11 14.16 -4.44
CA SER A 52 -12.31 13.19 -5.19
C SER A 52 -11.05 13.83 -5.78
N VAL A 53 -11.17 15.02 -6.37
CA VAL A 53 -10.05 15.77 -6.94
C VAL A 53 -9.07 16.21 -5.86
N GLU A 54 -9.56 16.63 -4.70
CA GLU A 54 -8.71 16.99 -3.56
C GLU A 54 -7.88 15.80 -3.06
N ASN A 55 -8.49 14.61 -2.95
CA ASN A 55 -7.77 13.38 -2.62
C ASN A 55 -6.67 13.04 -3.66
N VAL A 56 -6.93 13.26 -4.95
CA VAL A 56 -5.91 13.01 -5.99
C VAL A 56 -4.71 13.95 -5.84
N LYS A 57 -4.93 15.21 -5.45
CA LYS A 57 -3.84 16.17 -5.20
C LYS A 57 -2.95 15.73 -4.04
N GLU A 58 -3.54 15.21 -2.95
CA GLU A 58 -2.77 14.67 -1.83
C GLU A 58 -1.91 13.46 -2.26
N MET A 59 -2.45 12.60 -3.14
CA MET A 59 -1.74 11.44 -3.67
C MET A 59 -0.59 11.80 -4.63
N GLU A 60 -0.59 12.99 -5.22
CA GLU A 60 0.48 13.44 -6.11
C GLU A 60 1.84 13.47 -5.39
N LEU A 61 1.89 14.06 -4.19
CA LEU A 61 3.09 14.09 -3.37
C LEU A 61 3.55 12.69 -2.98
N VAL A 62 2.60 11.79 -2.67
CA VAL A 62 2.89 10.38 -2.37
C VAL A 62 3.55 9.70 -3.57
N PHE A 63 3.05 9.93 -4.79
CA PHE A 63 3.67 9.36 -5.98
C PHE A 63 5.10 9.87 -6.18
N PHE A 64 5.40 11.15 -5.92
CA PHE A 64 6.77 11.65 -5.97
C PHE A 64 7.70 10.97 -4.95
N ILE A 65 7.23 10.77 -3.72
CA ILE A 65 7.99 10.05 -2.69
C ILE A 65 8.27 8.61 -3.16
N LEU A 66 7.25 7.92 -3.67
CA LEU A 66 7.40 6.55 -4.14
C LEU A 66 8.35 6.45 -5.34
N MET A 67 8.26 7.35 -6.31
CA MET A 67 9.18 7.38 -7.46
C MET A 67 10.65 7.52 -7.01
N MET A 68 10.92 8.42 -6.06
CA MET A 68 12.26 8.58 -5.49
C MET A 68 12.72 7.34 -4.71
N ALA A 69 11.84 6.73 -3.93
CA ALA A 69 12.13 5.52 -3.18
C ALA A 69 12.43 4.32 -4.10
N TYR A 70 11.66 4.16 -5.18
CA TYR A 70 11.91 3.14 -6.20
C TYR A 70 13.24 3.38 -6.92
N ALA A 71 13.54 4.63 -7.30
CA ALA A 71 14.83 4.96 -7.91
C ALA A 71 16.02 4.63 -6.97
N MET A 72 15.88 4.91 -5.68
CA MET A 72 16.88 4.53 -4.66
C MET A 72 16.99 3.01 -4.51
N ALA A 73 15.86 2.30 -4.51
CA ALA A 73 15.83 0.84 -4.43
C ALA A 73 16.55 0.19 -5.62
N GLU A 74 16.31 0.68 -6.84
CA GLU A 74 17.01 0.23 -8.05
C GLU A 74 18.53 0.49 -7.94
N CYS A 75 18.95 1.65 -7.43
CA CYS A 75 20.36 1.94 -7.17
C CYS A 75 20.98 0.95 -6.17
N PHE A 76 20.27 0.60 -5.09
CA PHE A 76 20.76 -0.36 -4.09
C PHE A 76 20.81 -1.79 -4.64
N MET A 77 19.88 -2.15 -5.51
CA MET A 77 19.88 -3.43 -6.22
C MET A 77 21.07 -3.52 -7.19
N ALA A 78 21.31 -2.46 -7.98
CA ALA A 78 22.39 -2.40 -8.96
C ALA A 78 23.79 -2.36 -8.33
N THR A 79 23.94 -1.76 -7.15
CA THR A 79 25.23 -1.64 -6.45
C THR A 79 25.57 -2.83 -5.55
N GLY A 80 24.69 -3.83 -5.45
CA GLY A 80 24.90 -5.01 -4.60
C GLY A 80 24.61 -4.78 -3.10
N VAL A 81 24.24 -3.56 -2.71
CA VAL A 81 23.78 -3.24 -1.34
C VAL A 81 22.56 -4.08 -0.97
N GLY A 82 21.62 -4.27 -1.90
CA GLY A 82 20.46 -5.14 -1.71
C GLY A 82 20.86 -6.57 -1.33
N ALA A 83 21.79 -7.18 -2.08
CA ALA A 83 22.31 -8.52 -1.81
C ALA A 83 23.00 -8.62 -0.45
N ALA A 84 23.75 -7.58 -0.04
CA ALA A 84 24.38 -7.54 1.27
C ALA A 84 23.36 -7.51 2.42
N ILE A 85 22.31 -6.69 2.30
CA ILE A 85 21.23 -6.59 3.30
C ILE A 85 20.47 -7.91 3.42
N ILE A 86 20.16 -8.57 2.30
CA ILE A 86 19.47 -9.86 2.30
C ILE A 86 20.31 -10.94 3.00
N ASN A 87 21.60 -11.05 2.67
CA ASN A 87 22.48 -12.02 3.30
C ASN A 87 22.62 -11.76 4.81
N MET A 88 22.63 -10.50 5.22
CA MET A 88 22.62 -10.13 6.64
C MET A 88 21.31 -10.57 7.32
N ALA A 89 20.16 -10.29 6.69
CA ALA A 89 18.85 -10.71 7.18
C ALA A 89 18.76 -12.23 7.36
N LEU A 90 19.20 -13.00 6.35
CA LEU A 90 19.24 -14.46 6.42
C LEU A 90 20.15 -14.97 7.55
N LYS A 91 21.32 -14.35 7.75
CA LYS A 91 22.23 -14.69 8.87
C LYS A 91 21.64 -14.37 10.25
N LEU A 92 20.77 -13.38 10.34
CA LEU A 92 20.02 -13.04 11.55
C LEU A 92 18.83 -13.98 11.80
N GLY A 93 18.58 -14.95 10.92
CA GLY A 93 17.53 -15.95 11.06
C GLY A 93 16.16 -15.52 10.51
N LEU A 94 16.11 -14.54 9.61
CA LEU A 94 14.87 -14.26 8.87
C LEU A 94 14.55 -15.41 7.92
N THR A 95 13.30 -15.88 7.99
CA THR A 95 12.75 -16.97 7.19
C THR A 95 11.40 -16.55 6.62
N GLY A 96 10.85 -17.31 5.67
CA GLY A 96 9.50 -17.08 5.13
C GLY A 96 8.41 -16.99 6.20
N LYS A 97 8.56 -17.71 7.33
CA LYS A 97 7.60 -17.66 8.43
C LYS A 97 7.70 -16.40 9.28
N THR A 98 8.89 -15.80 9.37
CA THR A 98 9.15 -14.67 10.28
C THR A 98 9.14 -13.32 9.59
N VAL A 99 9.29 -13.28 8.26
CA VAL A 99 9.39 -12.04 7.47
C VAL A 99 8.17 -11.12 7.66
N ALA A 100 6.95 -11.66 7.70
CA ALA A 100 5.74 -10.87 7.85
C ALA A 100 5.67 -10.18 9.23
N VAL A 101 5.98 -10.92 10.30
CA VAL A 101 5.95 -10.37 11.67
C VAL A 101 7.07 -9.36 11.87
N THR A 102 8.28 -9.64 11.38
CA THR A 102 9.40 -8.70 11.43
C THR A 102 9.10 -7.43 10.63
N GLY A 103 8.53 -7.56 9.43
CA GLY A 103 8.08 -6.43 8.62
C GLY A 103 7.09 -5.55 9.38
N LEU A 104 6.07 -6.16 9.97
CA LEU A 104 5.07 -5.44 10.77
C LEU A 104 5.71 -4.67 11.94
N ILE A 105 6.61 -5.29 12.69
CA ILE A 105 7.27 -4.65 13.84
C ILE A 105 8.16 -3.49 13.38
N VAL A 106 9.00 -3.71 12.37
CA VAL A 106 9.93 -2.69 11.86
C VAL A 106 9.16 -1.52 11.24
N THR A 107 8.14 -1.78 10.44
CA THR A 107 7.26 -0.76 9.87
C THR A 107 6.53 0.02 10.97
N SER A 108 6.09 -0.65 12.05
CA SER A 108 5.43 0.03 13.18
C SER A 108 6.38 1.01 13.88
N ILE A 109 7.62 0.59 14.16
CA ILE A 109 8.63 1.45 14.78
C ILE A 109 9.00 2.61 13.85
N LEU A 110 9.23 2.32 12.56
CA LEU A 110 9.61 3.33 11.58
C LEU A 110 8.48 4.33 11.35
N SER A 111 7.21 3.90 11.37
CA SER A 111 6.06 4.80 11.25
C SER A 111 6.02 5.86 12.33
N VAL A 112 6.46 5.54 13.55
CA VAL A 112 6.58 6.53 14.64
C VAL A 112 7.70 7.52 14.36
N ALA A 113 8.81 7.07 13.77
CA ALA A 113 9.97 7.91 13.48
C ALA A 113 9.80 8.80 12.24
N THR A 114 9.21 8.27 11.16
CA THR A 114 8.99 9.01 9.90
C THR A 114 7.80 9.96 10.00
N GLY A 115 6.85 9.70 10.91
CA GLY A 115 5.67 10.54 11.11
C GLY A 115 4.65 10.52 9.97
N THR A 116 4.86 9.71 8.93
CA THR A 116 3.95 9.60 7.77
C THR A 116 3.83 8.14 7.32
N SER A 117 2.60 7.67 7.04
CA SER A 117 2.35 6.30 6.59
C SER A 117 2.97 6.01 5.21
N TRP A 118 2.90 6.98 4.31
CA TRP A 118 3.42 6.87 2.95
C TRP A 118 4.94 6.83 2.89
N GLY A 119 5.63 7.64 3.72
CA GLY A 119 7.09 7.59 3.83
C GLY A 119 7.58 6.26 4.36
N THR A 120 6.90 5.71 5.37
CA THR A 120 7.20 4.38 5.90
C THR A 120 6.96 3.29 4.88
N PHE A 121 5.84 3.32 4.15
CA PHE A 121 5.58 2.38 3.07
C PHE A 121 6.65 2.46 1.98
N ALA A 122 7.03 3.67 1.56
CA ALA A 122 8.07 3.90 0.55
C ALA A 122 9.43 3.32 0.96
N ALA A 123 9.83 3.47 2.23
CA ALA A 123 11.09 2.94 2.74
C ALA A 123 11.07 1.41 2.93
N CYS A 124 9.95 0.86 3.41
CA CYS A 124 9.84 -0.55 3.78
C CYS A 124 9.50 -1.46 2.59
N ALA A 125 8.66 -1.03 1.66
CA ALA A 125 8.12 -1.90 0.61
C ALA A 125 9.21 -2.52 -0.27
N PRO A 126 10.20 -1.78 -0.81
CA PRO A 126 11.22 -2.38 -1.67
C PRO A 126 12.05 -3.46 -0.97
N ILE A 127 12.33 -3.28 0.32
CA ILE A 127 13.17 -4.21 1.10
C ILE A 127 12.36 -5.45 1.50
N PHE A 128 11.19 -5.26 2.12
CA PHE A 128 10.42 -6.37 2.67
C PHE A 128 9.70 -7.19 1.61
N LEU A 129 9.19 -6.57 0.55
CA LEU A 129 8.58 -7.33 -0.56
C LEU A 129 9.62 -8.20 -1.26
N TRP A 130 10.82 -7.65 -1.46
CA TRP A 130 11.93 -8.39 -2.04
C TRP A 130 12.45 -9.50 -1.14
N LEU A 131 12.63 -9.21 0.15
CA LEU A 131 13.02 -10.21 1.14
C LEU A 131 11.99 -11.35 1.18
N ASN A 132 10.69 -11.02 1.25
CA ASN A 132 9.59 -11.99 1.24
C ASN A 132 9.62 -12.90 0.01
N HIS A 133 9.89 -12.32 -1.18
CA HIS A 133 10.05 -13.07 -2.41
C HIS A 133 11.26 -14.02 -2.36
N ILE A 134 12.39 -13.60 -1.78
CA ILE A 134 13.60 -14.45 -1.68
C ILE A 134 13.45 -15.59 -0.69
N VAL A 135 12.77 -15.35 0.43
CA VAL A 135 12.60 -16.38 1.48
C VAL A 135 11.40 -17.29 1.23
N ASP A 136 10.78 -17.20 0.05
CA ASP A 136 9.55 -17.90 -0.33
C ASP A 136 8.44 -17.77 0.74
N GLY A 137 8.25 -16.57 1.30
CA GLY A 137 7.28 -16.32 2.39
C GLY A 137 5.80 -16.49 2.02
N ASN A 138 5.51 -16.84 0.76
CA ASN A 138 4.17 -17.13 0.26
C ASN A 138 3.79 -18.63 0.39
N LEU A 139 4.73 -19.48 0.85
CA LEU A 139 4.53 -20.93 1.10
C LEU A 139 4.33 -21.22 2.59
#